data_AF-A0A2N9VTU0-F1
#
_entry.id   AF-A0A2N9VTU0-F1
#
_cell.length_a   1.000
_cell.length_b   1.000
_cell.length_c   1.000
_cell.angle_alpha   90.00
_cell.angle_beta   90.00
_cell.angle_gamma   90.00
#
_symmetry.space_group_name_H-M   'P 1'
#
loop_
_entity.id
_entity.type
_entity.pdbx_description
1 polymer ?
#
loop_
_entity_poly.entity_id
_entity_poly.type
_entity_poly.pdbx_seq_one_letter_code
_entity_poly.pdbx_strand_id
1 'polypeptide(L)' 'MPTAMIVPEYAEAHNNLAVILHESGELAAAEEHYLTALRLRPSDPETNYNLALLAQG' A
#
# COMPACT_ATOMS: atom_id res chain seq x y z
N MET A 1 -15.19 6.89 -22.22
CA MET A 1 -13.88 7.37 -21.73
C MET A 1 -13.44 6.48 -20.56
N PRO A 2 -12.48 5.56 -20.70
CA PRO A 2 -11.96 4.80 -19.56
C PRO A 2 -10.57 5.34 -19.18
N THR A 3 -10.49 6.27 -18.23
CA THR A 3 -9.20 6.77 -17.70
C THR A 3 -8.95 6.35 -16.25
N ALA A 4 -9.84 5.55 -15.65
CA ALA A 4 -9.83 5.24 -14.23
C ALA A 4 -9.25 3.86 -13.84
N MET A 5 -8.85 2.99 -14.79
CA MET A 5 -8.37 1.62 -14.46
C MET A 5 -6.88 1.50 -14.14
N ILE A 6 -6.03 2.37 -14.69
CA ILE A 6 -4.56 2.26 -14.51
C ILE A 6 -4.14 2.68 -13.09
N VAL A 7 -4.80 3.69 -12.50
CA VAL A 7 -4.45 4.22 -11.17
C VAL A 7 -4.74 3.22 -10.03
N PRO A 8 -5.88 2.51 -10.05
CA PRO A 8 -6.18 1.43 -9.11
C PRO A 8 -5.15 0.31 -9.09
N GLU A 9 -4.73 -0.18 -10.27
CA GLU A 9 -3.77 -1.29 -10.39
C GLU A 9 -2.40 -0.92 -9.80
N TYR A 10 -1.98 0.34 -9.97
CA TYR A 10 -0.71 0.80 -9.42
C TYR A 10 -0.75 0.92 -7.89
N ALA A 11 -1.86 1.39 -7.31
CA ALA A 11 -2.04 1.43 -5.86
C ALA A 11 -1.98 0.02 -5.23
N GLU A 12 -2.63 -0.95 -5.86
CA GLU A 12 -2.66 -2.34 -5.40
C GLU A 12 -1.27 -2.99 -5.49
N ALA A 13 -0.51 -2.71 -6.54
CA ALA A 13 0.88 -3.17 -6.65
C ALA A 13 1.77 -2.63 -5.52
N HIS A 14 1.61 -1.36 -5.16
CA HIS A 14 2.32 -0.77 -4.03
C HIS A 14 1.90 -1.40 -2.69
N ASN A 15 0.60 -1.66 -2.48
CA ASN A 15 0.11 -2.36 -1.28
C ASN A 15 0.70 -3.78 -1.18
N ASN A 16 0.67 -4.55 -2.27
CA ASN A 16 1.20 -5.92 -2.28
C ASN A 16 2.70 -5.98 -2.02
N LEU A 17 3.47 -5.06 -2.60
CA LEU A 17 4.91 -4.97 -2.32
C LEU A 17 5.18 -4.57 -0.86
N ALA A 18 4.39 -3.67 -0.30
CA ALA A 18 4.50 -3.29 1.10
C ALA A 18 4.24 -4.48 2.05
N VAL A 19 3.26 -5.32 1.74
CA VAL A 19 2.99 -6.56 2.50
C VAL A 19 4.19 -7.50 2.48
N ILE A 20 4.80 -7.73 1.31
CA ILE A 20 5.99 -8.59 1.18
C ILE A 20 7.17 -8.04 2.00
N LEU A 21 7.39 -6.72 1.96
CA LEU A 21 8.46 -6.05 2.71
C LEU A 21 8.20 -6.11 4.22
N HIS A 22 6.95 -5.93 4.65
CA HIS A 22 6.52 -6.06 6.04
C HIS A 22 6.81 -7.48 6.56
N GLU A 23 6.41 -8.52 5.82
CA GLU A 23 6.70 -9.92 6.17
C GLU A 23 8.20 -10.24 6.20
N SER A 24 9.00 -9.51 5.41
CA SER A 24 10.45 -9.63 5.36
C SER A 24 11.17 -8.85 6.48
N GLY A 25 10.43 -8.11 7.32
CA GLY A 25 10.96 -7.26 8.39
C GLY A 25 11.53 -5.92 7.92
N GLU A 26 11.39 -5.59 6.63
CA GLU A 26 11.85 -4.32 6.05
C GLU A 26 10.80 -3.21 6.28
N LEU A 27 10.55 -2.88 7.55
CA LEU A 27 9.42 -2.06 7.97
C LEU A 27 9.42 -0.65 7.34
N ALA A 28 10.59 -0.01 7.24
CA ALA A 28 10.70 1.34 6.65
C ALA A 28 10.33 1.36 5.16
N ALA A 29 10.73 0.32 4.41
CA ALA A 29 10.38 0.20 3.01
C ALA A 29 8.89 -0.15 2.84
N ALA A 30 8.35 -1.02 3.70
CA ALA A 30 6.92 -1.32 3.72
C ALA A 30 6.07 -0.06 3.92
N GLU A 31 6.44 0.78 4.88
CA GLU A 31 5.74 2.05 5.16
C GLU A 31 5.72 2.97 3.91
N GLU A 32 6.86 3.15 3.24
CA GLU A 32 6.94 3.99 2.03
C GLU A 32 5.98 3.50 0.92
N HIS A 33 5.91 2.18 0.74
CA HIS A 33 5.04 1.58 -0.26
C HIS A 33 3.55 1.69 0.12
N TYR A 34 3.18 1.48 1.39
CA TYR A 34 1.80 1.72 1.85
C TYR A 34 1.39 3.20 1.68
N LEU A 35 2.25 4.14 2.05
CA LEU A 35 1.98 5.56 1.88
C LEU A 35 1.83 5.94 0.39
N THR A 36 2.61 5.31 -0.49
CA THR A 36 2.46 5.52 -1.93
C THR A 36 1.14 4.95 -2.46
N ALA A 37 0.74 3.76 -2.01
CA ALA A 37 -0.57 3.19 -2.32
C ALA A 37 -1.71 4.12 -1.86
N LEU A 38 -1.63 4.68 -0.65
CA LEU A 38 -2.60 5.66 -0.15
C LEU A 38 -2.55 6.99 -0.91
N ARG A 39 -1.39 7.44 -1.40
CA ARG A 39 -1.34 8.65 -2.24
C ARG A 39 -2.09 8.46 -3.56
N LEU A 40 -2.09 7.24 -4.10
CA LEU A 40 -2.81 6.87 -5.33
C LEU A 40 -4.29 6.57 -5.06
N ARG A 41 -4.60 5.96 -3.91
CA ARG A 41 -5.95 5.63 -3.46
C ARG A 41 -6.11 5.97 -1.97
N PRO A 42 -6.42 7.23 -1.63
CA PRO A 42 -6.43 7.72 -0.23
C PRO A 42 -7.39 6.99 0.71
N SER A 43 -8.45 6.41 0.15
CA SER A 43 -9.49 5.72 0.92
C SER A 43 -9.44 4.21 0.74
N ASP A 44 -8.28 3.63 0.41
CA ASP A 44 -8.15 2.19 0.26
C ASP A 44 -8.22 1.49 1.63
N PRO A 45 -9.27 0.71 1.93
CA PRO A 45 -9.45 0.13 3.25
C PRO A 45 -8.40 -0.94 3.56
N GLU A 46 -7.95 -1.68 2.54
CA GLU A 46 -6.93 -2.72 2.69
C GLU A 46 -5.57 -2.12 3.04
N THR A 47 -5.11 -1.13 2.26
CA THR A 47 -3.83 -0.44 2.52
C THR A 47 -3.81 0.22 3.90
N ASN A 48 -4.93 0.85 4.32
CA ASN A 48 -5.03 1.46 5.65
C ASN A 48 -4.95 0.43 6.78
N TYR A 49 -5.62 -0.72 6.61
CA TYR A 49 -5.54 -1.82 7.59
C TYR A 49 -4.11 -2.36 7.70
N ASN A 50 -3.44 -2.58 6.58
CA ASN A 50 -2.09 -3.10 6.55
C ASN A 50 -1.06 -2.13 7.15
N LEU A 51 -1.17 -0.83 6.87
CA LEU A 51 -0.32 0.19 7.49
C LEU A 51 -0.54 0.28 9.02
N ALA A 52 -1.79 0.12 9.47
CA ALA A 52 -2.09 0.09 10.90
C ALA A 52 -1.49 -1.15 11.59
N LEU A 53 -1.43 -2.30 10.91
CA LEU A 53 -0.73 -3.48 11.42
C LEU A 53 0.79 -3.27 11.49
N LEU A 54 1.38 -2.65 10.46
CA LEU A 54 2.80 -2.32 10.43
C LEU A 54 3.21 -1.43 11.63
N ALA A 55 2.40 -0.43 11.98
CA ALA A 55 2.68 0.49 13.08
C ALA A 55 2.43 -0.09 14.48
N GLN A 56 1.83 -1.29 14.59
CA GLN A 56 1.55 -1.96 15.86
C GLN A 56 2.60 -3.02 16.25
N GLY A 57 3.57 -3.32 15.38
CA GLY A 57 4.72 -4.18 15.66
C GLY A 57 5.92 -3.40 16.19
#